data_AF-A0A7W0XZI7-F1
#
_entry.id   AF-A0A7W0XZI7-F1
#
_cell.length_a   1.000
_cell.length_b   1.000
_cell.length_c   1.000
_cell.angle_alpha   90.00
_cell.angle_beta   90.00
_cell.angle_gamma   90.00
#
_symmetry.space_group_name_H-M   'P 1'
#
loop_
_entity.id
_entity.type
_entity.pdbx_description
1 polymer ?
#
loop_
_entity_poly.entity_id
_entity_poly.type
_entity_poly.pdbx_seq_one_letter_code
_entity_poly.pdbx_strand_id
1 'polypeptide(L)'
;INTVVLTRVVTQPESYQPGSGMVNETWLSVGWGAVRRIDLEQATCSDPQCEADHGYTGALVGDDLTVRVSAAIDGEERVDRLVRFASTLQRAAAV
;
A
#
# COMPACT_ATOMS: atom_id res chain seq x y z
N ILE A 1 0.41 -2.87 11.68
CA ILE A 1 1.26 -2.69 10.49
C ILE A 1 1.49 -4.05 9.87
N ASN A 2 0.76 -4.34 8.81
CA ASN A 2 0.78 -5.63 8.13
C ASN A 2 1.68 -5.59 6.89
N THR A 3 1.71 -4.44 6.21
CA THR A 3 2.48 -4.23 4.98
C THR A 3 3.03 -2.81 4.97
N VAL A 4 4.20 -2.63 4.36
CA VAL A 4 4.85 -1.32 4.17
C VAL A 4 5.44 -1.27 2.77
N VAL A 5 4.81 -0.52 1.88
CA VAL A 5 5.19 -0.39 0.47
C VAL A 5 5.69 1.02 0.21
N LEU A 6 6.86 1.11 -0.40
CA LEU A 6 7.43 2.38 -0.85
C LEU A 6 7.54 2.35 -2.37
N THR A 7 6.90 3.30 -3.02
CA THR A 7 7.04 3.51 -4.47
C THR A 7 7.82 4.78 -4.74
N ARG A 8 8.69 4.75 -5.74
CA ARG A 8 9.58 5.85 -6.13
C ARG A 8 9.44 6.09 -7.62
N VAL A 9 9.36 7.35 -8.02
CA VAL A 9 9.30 7.78 -9.41
C VAL A 9 10.60 8.50 -9.77
N VAL A 10 11.17 8.10 -10.89
CA VAL A 10 12.38 8.70 -11.48
C VAL A 10 11.99 9.28 -12.84
N THR A 11 12.39 10.52 -13.12
CA THR A 11 11.99 11.20 -14.37
C THR A 11 12.81 10.77 -15.58
N GLN A 12 14.06 10.37 -15.36
CA GLN A 12 15.00 9.91 -16.40
C GLN A 12 15.50 8.51 -16.04
N PRO A 13 14.70 7.45 -16.30
CA PRO A 13 15.08 6.09 -15.95
C PRO A 13 16.36 5.62 -16.67
N GLU A 14 16.67 6.15 -17.85
CA GLU A 14 17.87 5.82 -18.63
C GLU A 14 19.18 6.27 -17.98
N SER A 15 19.13 7.30 -17.13
CA SER A 15 20.29 7.82 -16.39
C SER A 15 20.27 7.45 -14.92
N TYR A 16 19.25 6.69 -14.48
CA TYR A 16 19.10 6.33 -13.07
C TYR A 16 20.25 5.44 -12.60
N GLN A 17 20.90 5.88 -11.53
CA GLN A 17 21.91 5.11 -10.82
C GLN A 17 21.42 4.83 -9.40
N PRO A 18 21.45 3.56 -8.93
CA PRO A 18 21.08 3.26 -7.56
C PRO A 18 21.86 4.12 -6.55
N GLY A 19 21.12 4.86 -5.72
CA GLY A 19 21.71 5.75 -4.70
C GLY A 19 21.98 7.18 -5.15
N SER A 20 21.67 7.57 -6.39
CA SER A 20 21.91 8.94 -6.90
C SER A 20 20.95 10.01 -6.38
N GLY A 21 19.93 9.64 -5.59
CA GLY A 21 18.95 10.60 -5.04
C GLY A 21 17.95 11.15 -6.05
N MET A 22 17.90 10.63 -7.29
CA MET A 22 17.04 11.13 -8.38
C MET A 22 15.55 10.74 -8.25
N VAL A 23 15.01 10.72 -7.04
CA VAL A 23 13.59 10.44 -6.82
C VAL A 23 12.83 11.77 -6.84
N ASN A 24 11.98 11.96 -7.84
CA ASN A 24 11.20 13.19 -7.97
C ASN A 24 9.89 13.11 -7.18
N GLU A 25 9.38 11.91 -7.00
CA GLU A 25 8.13 11.68 -6.28
C GLU A 25 8.15 10.31 -5.61
N THR A 26 7.56 10.23 -4.44
CA THR A 26 7.45 8.97 -3.70
C THR A 26 6.14 8.90 -2.94
N TRP A 27 5.62 7.70 -2.78
CA TRP A 27 4.53 7.45 -1.85
C TRP A 27 4.78 6.20 -1.02
N LEU A 28 4.47 6.35 0.26
CA LEU A 28 4.46 5.30 1.27
C LEU A 28 3.02 4.87 1.48
N SER A 29 2.74 3.58 1.29
CA SER A 29 1.48 2.96 1.69
C SER A 29 1.74 1.98 2.83
N VAL A 30 1.01 2.13 3.92
CA VAL A 30 1.09 1.28 5.12
C VAL A 30 -0.25 0.60 5.31
N GLY A 31 -0.26 -0.74 5.26
CA GLY A 31 -1.39 -1.52 5.77
C GLY A 31 -1.44 -1.36 7.27
N TRP A 32 -2.20 -0.36 7.73
CA TRP A 32 -2.18 0.11 9.10
C TRP A 32 -2.82 -0.93 10.01
N GLY A 33 -4.00 -1.39 9.62
CA GLY A 33 -4.72 -2.49 10.24
C GLY A 33 -5.38 -2.13 11.56
N ALA A 34 -5.60 -0.84 11.83
CA ALA A 34 -6.33 -0.41 13.03
C ALA A 34 -7.83 -0.61 12.89
N VAL A 35 -8.36 -0.54 11.67
CA VAL A 35 -9.77 -0.84 11.37
C VAL A 35 -9.84 -1.87 10.26
N ARG A 36 -10.70 -2.87 10.46
CA ARG A 36 -11.02 -3.86 9.44
C ARG A 36 -12.52 -3.92 9.28
N ARG A 37 -13.00 -3.82 8.05
CA ARG A 37 -14.40 -4.06 7.69
C ARG A 37 -14.51 -5.41 7.02
N ILE A 38 -15.58 -6.13 7.34
CA ILE A 38 -15.94 -7.37 6.67
C ILE A 38 -17.19 -7.08 5.85
N ASP A 39 -17.09 -7.21 4.53
CA ASP A 39 -18.22 -7.14 3.61
C ASP A 39 -18.66 -8.57 3.31
N LEU A 40 -19.91 -8.93 3.66
CA LEU A 40 -20.45 -10.28 3.52
C LEU A 40 -21.66 -10.31 2.59
N GLU A 41 -21.76 -11.38 1.83
CA GLU A 41 -22.94 -11.75 1.05
C GLU A 41 -23.22 -13.25 1.20
N GLN A 42 -24.46 -13.66 0.95
CA GLN A 42 -24.83 -15.06 1.02
C GLN A 42 -24.12 -15.83 -0.09
N ALA A 43 -23.48 -16.95 0.26
CA ALA A 43 -22.84 -17.82 -0.71
C ALA A 43 -23.91 -18.51 -1.57
N THR A 44 -23.66 -18.63 -2.87
CA THR A 44 -24.56 -19.28 -3.84
C THR A 44 -23.82 -20.37 -4.60
N CYS A 45 -24.57 -21.31 -5.18
CA CYS A 45 -24.05 -22.30 -6.11
C CYS A 45 -24.76 -22.21 -7.47
N SER A 46 -24.24 -22.89 -8.48
CA SER A 46 -24.78 -22.83 -9.84
C SER A 46 -26.08 -23.60 -10.05
N ASP A 47 -26.53 -24.36 -9.03
CA ASP A 47 -27.79 -25.10 -9.09
C ASP A 47 -28.98 -24.20 -8.69
N PRO A 48 -29.88 -23.87 -9.64
CA PRO A 48 -31.03 -23.01 -9.36
C PRO A 48 -32.11 -23.68 -8.51
N GLN A 49 -32.01 -24.98 -8.22
CA GLN A 49 -32.95 -25.72 -7.38
C GLN A 49 -32.36 -26.06 -6.00
N CYS A 50 -31.15 -25.59 -5.70
CA CYS A 50 -30.53 -25.83 -4.41
C CYS A 50 -31.10 -24.88 -3.33
N GLU A 51 -31.69 -25.45 -2.29
CA GLU A 51 -32.21 -24.72 -1.11
C GLU A 51 -31.27 -24.81 0.11
N ALA A 52 -30.06 -25.34 -0.08
CA ALA A 52 -29.11 -25.51 1.01
C ALA A 52 -28.52 -24.17 1.47
N ASP A 53 -28.27 -24.05 2.78
CA ASP A 53 -27.52 -22.91 3.33
C ASP A 53 -26.02 -23.13 3.08
N HIS A 54 -25.46 -22.33 2.19
CA HIS A 54 -24.02 -22.35 1.86
C HIS A 54 -23.20 -21.37 2.72
N GLY A 55 -23.83 -20.71 3.69
CA GLY A 55 -23.20 -19.70 4.54
C GLY A 55 -22.96 -18.39 3.82
N TYR A 56 -21.91 -17.69 4.23
CA TYR A 56 -21.54 -16.37 3.70
C TYR A 56 -20.14 -16.42 3.08
N THR A 57 -19.99 -15.71 1.97
CA THR A 57 -18.69 -15.35 1.40
C THR A 57 -18.48 -13.85 1.58
N GLY A 58 -17.23 -13.40 1.49
CA GLY A 58 -16.96 -11.98 1.65
C GLY A 58 -15.50 -11.59 1.55
N ALA A 59 -15.27 -10.30 1.70
CA ALA A 59 -13.95 -9.69 1.63
C ALA A 59 -13.60 -8.99 2.95
N LEU A 60 -12.35 -9.16 3.36
CA LEU A 60 -11.73 -8.38 4.43
C LEU A 60 -11.10 -7.13 3.82
N VAL A 61 -11.61 -5.95 4.20
CA VAL A 61 -11.08 -4.66 3.76
C VAL A 61 -10.33 -4.02 4.93
N GLY A 62 -9.04 -3.78 4.74
CA GLY A 62 -8.17 -3.09 5.70
C GLY A 62 -8.12 -1.59 5.43
N ASP A 63 -7.81 -0.82 6.47
CA ASP A 63 -7.43 0.58 6.33
C ASP A 63 -5.94 0.71 5.94
N ASP A 64 -5.71 1.50 4.88
CA ASP A 64 -4.37 1.85 4.42
C ASP A 64 -4.10 3.33 4.68
N LEU A 65 -2.94 3.64 5.25
CA LEU A 65 -2.42 4.99 5.31
C LEU A 65 -1.51 5.22 4.11
N THR A 66 -1.81 6.23 3.28
CA THR A 66 -0.93 6.65 2.18
C THR A 66 -0.41 8.06 2.40
N VAL A 67 0.91 8.23 2.27
CA VAL A 67 1.58 9.53 2.28
C VAL A 67 2.32 9.67 0.96
N ARG A 68 2.01 10.72 0.19
CA ARG A 68 2.66 11.05 -1.08
C ARG A 68 3.40 12.37 -0.94
N VAL A 69 4.62 12.42 -1.46
CA VAL A 69 5.49 13.59 -1.44
C VAL A 69 6.11 13.77 -2.82
N SER A 70 6.08 14.99 -3.33
CA SER A 70 6.62 15.37 -4.64
C SER A 70 7.63 16.48 -4.50
N ALA A 71 8.78 16.39 -5.17
CA ALA A 71 9.79 17.45 -5.16
C ALA A 71 9.23 18.78 -5.70
N ALA A 72 8.30 18.72 -6.66
CA ALA A 72 7.71 19.91 -7.28
C ALA A 72 6.77 20.68 -6.34
N ILE A 73 6.25 20.04 -5.29
CA ILE A 73 5.29 20.64 -4.35
C ILE A 73 5.92 20.80 -2.97
N ASP A 74 6.60 19.77 -2.49
CA ASP A 74 7.10 19.63 -1.12
C ASP A 74 8.61 19.86 -0.99
N GLY A 75 9.34 19.85 -2.11
CA GLY A 75 10.80 19.96 -2.16
C GLY A 75 11.54 18.63 -2.00
N GLU A 76 12.76 18.57 -2.56
CA GLU A 76 13.60 17.37 -2.61
C GLU A 76 13.93 16.80 -1.22
N GLU A 77 14.19 17.66 -0.23
CA GLU A 77 14.49 17.24 1.14
C GLU A 77 13.36 16.40 1.75
N ARG A 78 12.10 16.73 1.43
CA ARG A 78 10.93 16.01 1.94
C ARG A 78 10.78 14.65 1.28
N VAL A 79 11.09 14.55 -0.02
CA VAL A 79 11.13 13.27 -0.73
C VAL A 79 12.16 12.35 -0.09
N ASP A 80 13.38 12.84 0.11
CA ASP A 80 14.46 12.09 0.77
C ASP A 80 14.09 11.64 2.17
N ARG A 81 13.45 12.54 2.95
CA ARG A 81 12.99 12.22 4.30
C ARG A 81 11.96 11.10 4.30
N LEU A 82 10.99 11.13 3.38
CA LEU A 82 9.98 10.07 3.28
C LEU A 82 10.63 8.74 2.87
N VAL A 83 11.57 8.75 1.92
CA VAL A 83 12.33 7.56 1.52
C VAL A 83 13.08 6.95 2.70
N ARG A 84 13.79 7.76 3.50
CA ARG A 84 14.52 7.29 4.69
C ARG A 84 13.59 6.73 5.76
N PHE A 85 12.48 7.43 6.03
CA PHE A 85 11.47 6.99 6.98
C PHE A 85 10.85 5.65 6.56
N ALA A 86 10.34 5.57 5.33
CA ALA A 86 9.71 4.37 4.79
C ALA A 86 10.67 3.17 4.79
N SER A 87 11.94 3.37 4.38
CA SER A 87 12.95 2.30 4.41
C SER A 87 13.24 1.81 5.84
N THR A 88 13.19 2.71 6.83
CA THR A 88 13.35 2.35 8.24
C THR A 88 12.15 1.58 8.77
N LEU A 89 10.95 2.05 8.42
CA LEU A 89 9.70 1.40 8.79
C LEU A 89 9.59 -0.01 8.19
N GLN A 90 9.99 -0.18 6.92
CA GLN A 90 10.05 -1.49 6.27
C GLN A 90 10.93 -2.48 7.05
N ARG A 91 12.13 -2.06 7.47
CA ARG A 91 13.02 -2.92 8.27
C ARG A 91 12.45 -3.23 9.64
N ALA A 92 11.81 -2.26 10.30
CA ALA A 92 11.21 -2.45 11.61
C ALA A 92 9.99 -3.38 11.58
N ALA A 93 9.25 -3.38 10.46
CA ALA A 93 8.03 -4.18 10.28
C ALA A 93 8.27 -5.55 9.62
N ALA A 94 9.49 -5.87 9.19
CA ALA A 94 9.82 -7.12 8.49
C ALA A 94 9.91 -8.36 9.41
N VAL A 95 9.14 -8.38 10.49
CA VAL A 95 9.12 -9.46 11.50
C VAL A 95 8.05 -10.49 11.16
#